data_AF-G3IKC2-F1
#
_entry.id   AF-G3IKC2-F1
#
_cell.length_a   1.000
_cell.length_b   1.000
_cell.length_c   1.000
_cell.angle_alpha   90.00
_cell.angle_beta   90.00
_cell.angle_gamma   90.00
#
_symmetry.space_group_name_H-M   'P 1'
#
loop_
_entity.id
_entity.type
_entity.pdbx_description
1 polymer ?
#
loop_
_entity_poly.entity_id
_entity_poly.type
_entity_poly.pdbx_seq_one_letter_code
_entity_poly.pdbx_strand_id
1 'polypeptide(L)'
;MESDISQAFQEELTCFIFLGYFTDPVTISCGHSFCQACLHLSWEDMEVPVHCPMCREPSQQKDFRTNTVLKKLVSIARQASLKKSVSANEHKCDTHKETKRIFCVENKIYLCKLCSESHEHCAHTHCPIETAGEDQMVSEFPGELER
;
A
#
# COMPACT_ATOMS: atom_id res chain seq x y z
N MET A 1 16.62 -10.99 16.27
CA MET A 1 17.61 -10.65 15.22
C MET A 1 17.00 -10.66 13.82
N GLU A 2 16.53 -11.80 13.29
CA GLU A 2 15.81 -11.83 11.99
C GLU A 2 14.50 -11.02 12.00
N SER A 3 13.81 -10.95 13.13
CA SER A 3 12.62 -10.11 13.33
C SER A 3 12.91 -8.61 13.27
N ASP A 4 14.07 -8.18 13.78
CA ASP A 4 14.38 -6.76 13.99
C ASP A 4 14.77 -6.10 12.67
N ILE A 5 15.50 -6.84 11.82
CA ILE A 5 15.80 -6.42 10.44
C ILE A 5 14.52 -6.35 9.61
N SER A 6 13.60 -7.29 9.79
CA SER A 6 12.31 -7.29 9.09
C SER A 6 11.49 -6.04 9.44
N GLN A 7 11.47 -5.63 10.72
CA GLN A 7 10.69 -4.46 11.16
C GLN A 7 11.31 -3.14 10.69
N ALA A 8 12.62 -2.94 10.89
CA ALA A 8 13.32 -1.78 10.37
C ALA A 8 13.14 -1.65 8.84
N PHE A 9 13.17 -2.77 8.12
CA PHE A 9 12.89 -2.76 6.68
C PHE A 9 11.45 -2.38 6.33
N GLN A 10 10.45 -2.77 7.12
CA GLN A 10 9.07 -2.30 6.88
C GLN A 10 8.94 -0.79 7.12
N GLU A 11 9.60 -0.24 8.14
CA GLU A 11 9.58 1.19 8.46
C GLU A 11 10.15 2.03 7.32
N GLU A 12 11.22 1.59 6.66
CA GLU A 12 11.79 2.23 5.47
C GLU A 12 10.85 2.24 4.25
N LEU A 13 9.78 1.44 4.27
CA LEU A 13 8.78 1.37 3.22
C LEU A 13 7.51 2.18 3.55
N THR A 14 7.55 2.97 4.62
CA THR A 14 6.44 3.82 5.05
C THR A 14 6.62 5.27 4.62
N CYS A 15 5.51 5.90 4.27
CA CYS A 15 5.47 7.33 4.00
C CYS A 15 5.33 8.10 5.31
N PHE A 16 6.24 9.04 5.53
CA PHE A 16 6.24 9.87 6.74
C PHE A 16 5.02 10.79 6.87
N ILE A 17 4.31 11.09 5.78
CA ILE A 17 3.16 12.02 5.81
C ILE A 17 1.90 11.35 6.37
N PHE A 18 1.60 10.11 5.95
CA PHE A 18 0.40 9.40 6.40
C PHE A 18 0.69 8.18 7.29
N LEU A 19 1.99 7.90 7.53
CA LEU A 19 2.50 6.85 8.42
C LEU A 19 2.08 5.41 8.04
N GLY A 20 1.93 5.14 6.74
CA GLY A 20 1.67 3.81 6.20
C GLY A 20 2.52 3.48 4.98
N TYR A 21 2.44 2.24 4.46
CA TYR A 21 3.23 1.80 3.30
C TYR A 21 2.99 2.67 2.06
N PHE A 22 4.05 3.08 1.37
CA PHE A 22 3.90 3.95 0.20
C PHE A 22 2.88 3.45 -0.83
N THR A 23 2.05 4.37 -1.31
CA THR A 23 1.16 4.20 -2.46
C THR A 23 1.67 5.14 -3.55
N ASP A 24 2.03 4.58 -4.71
CA ASP A 24 2.71 5.30 -5.79
C ASP A 24 3.86 6.19 -5.29
N PRO A 25 4.92 5.57 -4.71
CA PRO A 25 6.05 6.32 -4.17
C PRO A 25 6.73 7.14 -5.25
N VAL A 26 7.02 8.39 -4.95
CA VAL A 26 7.85 9.30 -5.74
C VAL A 26 9.08 9.68 -4.93
N THR A 27 10.23 9.71 -5.59
CA THR A 27 11.50 10.13 -4.96
C THR A 27 11.87 11.48 -5.53
N ILE A 28 12.09 12.46 -4.65
CA ILE A 28 12.47 13.82 -5.04
C ILE A 28 14.00 13.97 -5.08
N SER A 29 14.50 15.13 -5.53
CA SER A 29 15.94 15.36 -5.77
C SER A 29 16.84 15.12 -4.56
N CYS A 30 16.35 15.36 -3.34
CA CYS A 30 17.07 15.10 -2.10
C CYS A 30 17.07 13.62 -1.65
N GLY A 31 16.53 12.71 -2.47
CA GLY A 31 16.49 11.27 -2.19
C GLY A 31 15.35 10.81 -1.27
N HIS A 32 14.60 11.73 -0.65
CA HIS A 32 13.44 11.37 0.16
C HIS A 32 12.28 10.90 -0.72
N SER A 33 11.53 9.91 -0.23
CA SER A 33 10.39 9.33 -0.94
C SER A 33 9.07 9.60 -0.20
N PHE A 34 8.02 9.87 -0.96
CA PHE A 34 6.67 10.17 -0.48
C PHE A 34 5.63 9.51 -1.39
N CYS A 35 4.39 9.34 -0.93
CA CYS A 35 3.30 9.03 -1.86
C CYS A 35 3.07 10.23 -2.78
N GLN A 36 2.77 9.98 -4.05
CA GLN A 36 2.46 11.04 -5.00
C GLN A 36 1.36 11.98 -4.48
N ALA A 37 0.26 11.41 -3.95
CA ALA A 37 -0.83 12.18 -3.37
C ALA A 37 -0.40 13.02 -2.15
N CYS A 38 0.40 12.45 -1.25
CA CYS A 38 0.89 13.17 -0.07
C CYS A 38 1.80 14.35 -0.45
N LEU A 39 2.62 14.16 -1.48
CA LEU A 39 3.50 15.23 -1.98
C LEU A 39 2.70 16.32 -2.69
N HIS A 40 1.70 15.96 -3.50
CA HIS A 40 0.78 16.93 -4.12
C HIS A 40 0.07 17.78 -3.07
N LEU A 41 -0.51 17.16 -2.04
CA LEU A 41 -1.17 17.88 -0.94
C LEU A 41 -0.21 18.81 -0.19
N SER A 42 1.05 18.39 -0.02
CA SER A 42 2.06 19.22 0.66
C SER A 42 2.46 20.45 -0.16
N TRP A 43 2.28 20.42 -1.48
CA TRP A 43 2.78 21.43 -2.41
C TRP A 43 1.68 22.13 -3.22
N GLU A 44 0.41 21.88 -2.90
CA GLU A 44 -0.76 22.36 -3.64
C GLU A 44 -0.73 23.90 -3.82
N ASP A 45 -0.38 24.64 -2.77
CA ASP A 45 -0.34 26.11 -2.75
C ASP A 45 1.07 26.72 -2.83
N MET A 46 2.10 25.93 -3.13
CA MET A 46 3.50 26.41 -3.10
C MET A 46 4.01 26.79 -4.49
N GLU A 47 4.53 28.01 -4.62
CA GLU A 47 5.30 28.44 -5.79
C GLU A 47 6.69 27.78 -5.80
N VAL A 48 7.25 27.55 -6.99
CA VAL A 48 8.58 26.93 -7.13
C VAL A 48 9.65 27.94 -6.68
N PRO A 49 10.66 27.55 -5.88
CA PRO A 49 11.00 26.19 -5.47
C PRO A 49 10.17 25.66 -4.30
N VAL A 50 9.71 24.42 -4.46
CA VAL A 50 9.01 23.66 -3.42
C VAL A 50 10.02 22.97 -2.52
N HIS A 51 9.73 22.83 -1.23
CA HIS A 51 10.68 22.28 -0.26
C HIS A 51 10.30 20.85 0.14
N CYS A 52 11.32 20.01 0.35
CA CYS A 52 11.11 18.67 0.89
C CYS A 52 10.40 18.74 2.26
N PRO A 53 9.28 18.02 2.48
CA PRO A 53 8.61 17.99 3.78
C PRO A 53 9.48 17.46 4.93
N MET A 54 10.52 16.66 4.62
CA MET A 54 11.42 16.05 5.61
C MET A 54 12.64 16.91 5.93
N CYS A 55 13.46 17.21 4.92
CA CYS A 55 14.75 17.89 5.11
C CYS A 55 14.75 19.37 4.70
N ARG A 56 13.64 19.86 4.14
CA ARG A 56 13.49 21.23 3.63
C ARG A 56 14.47 21.63 2.52
N GLU A 57 15.14 20.67 1.88
CA GLU A 57 15.92 20.97 0.68
C GLU A 57 15.01 21.44 -0.46
N PRO A 58 15.41 22.48 -1.22
CA PRO A 58 14.64 22.98 -2.34
C PRO A 58 14.65 21.98 -3.51
N SER A 59 13.46 21.71 -4.04
CA SER A 59 13.22 20.94 -5.25
C SER A 59 12.66 21.88 -6.32
N GLN A 60 13.26 21.83 -7.51
CA GLN A 60 12.82 22.62 -8.67
C GLN A 60 11.78 21.88 -9.53
N GLN A 61 11.53 20.61 -9.26
CA GLN A 61 10.67 19.75 -10.07
C GLN A 61 9.32 19.56 -9.37
N LYS A 62 8.21 19.75 -10.10
CA LYS A 62 6.85 19.35 -9.67
C LYS A 62 6.38 18.05 -10.35
N ASP A 63 6.98 17.68 -11.49
CA ASP A 63 6.63 16.47 -12.23
C ASP A 63 7.40 15.24 -11.74
N PHE A 64 6.82 14.49 -10.80
CA PHE A 64 7.49 13.31 -10.27
C PHE A 64 7.27 12.06 -11.09
N ARG A 65 8.34 11.27 -11.22
CA ARG A 65 8.25 9.90 -11.70
C ARG A 65 8.13 8.96 -10.51
N THR A 66 7.22 8.00 -10.62
CA THR A 66 7.07 6.93 -9.63
C THR A 66 8.37 6.13 -9.52
N ASN A 67 8.83 5.91 -8.30
CA ASN A 67 9.90 4.99 -7.99
C ASN A 67 9.36 3.55 -8.06
N THR A 68 9.51 2.93 -9.22
CA THR A 68 8.99 1.58 -9.50
C THR A 68 9.66 0.51 -8.65
N VAL A 69 10.92 0.70 -8.24
CA VAL A 69 11.63 -0.22 -7.33
C VAL A 69 10.99 -0.18 -5.95
N LEU A 70 10.80 1.02 -5.38
CA LEU A 70 10.17 1.19 -4.08
C LEU A 70 8.73 0.66 -4.08
N LYS A 71 7.97 0.90 -5.15
CA LYS A 71 6.62 0.33 -5.33
C LYS A 71 6.62 -1.20 -5.31
N LYS A 72 7.60 -1.84 -5.94
CA LYS A 72 7.77 -3.31 -5.91
C LYS A 72 8.14 -3.80 -4.51
N LEU A 73 9.06 -3.14 -3.82
CA LEU A 73 9.47 -3.52 -2.46
C LEU A 73 8.31 -3.43 -1.46
N VAL A 74 7.53 -2.35 -1.53
CA VAL A 74 6.30 -2.21 -0.74
C VAL A 74 5.32 -3.35 -1.02
N SER A 75 5.16 -3.73 -2.30
CA SER A 75 4.28 -4.85 -2.67
C SER A 75 4.76 -6.18 -2.07
N ILE A 76 6.07 -6.43 -2.05
CA ILE A 76 6.67 -7.62 -1.45
C ILE A 76 6.49 -7.62 0.06
N ALA A 77 6.76 -6.49 0.72
CA ALA A 77 6.58 -6.30 2.16
C ALA A 77 5.13 -6.55 2.61
N ARG A 78 4.17 -5.99 1.87
CA ARG A 78 2.74 -6.25 2.08
C ARG A 78 2.42 -7.74 1.94
N GLN A 79 2.91 -8.41 0.89
CA GLN A 79 2.71 -9.85 0.71
C GLN A 79 3.37 -10.70 1.80
N ALA A 80 4.56 -10.34 2.27
CA ALA A 80 5.24 -11.07 3.34
C ALA A 80 4.47 -10.94 4.67
N SER A 81 3.93 -9.76 4.94
CA SER A 81 3.04 -9.51 6.09
C SER A 81 1.74 -10.33 5.97
N LEU A 82 1.18 -10.46 4.76
CA LEU A 82 0.02 -11.31 4.51
C LEU A 82 0.32 -12.80 4.64
N LYS A 83 1.46 -13.29 4.15
CA LYS A 83 1.85 -14.70 4.27
C LYS A 83 2.02 -15.13 5.73
N LYS A 84 2.42 -14.23 6.63
CA LYS A 84 2.37 -14.47 8.09
C LYS A 84 0.95 -14.64 8.61
N SER A 85 -0.02 -13.88 8.09
CA SER A 85 -1.44 -13.96 8.49
C SER A 85 -2.21 -15.17 7.91
N VAL A 86 -1.65 -15.88 6.93
CA VAL A 86 -2.31 -17.03 6.25
C VAL A 86 -2.00 -18.37 6.95
N SER A 87 -1.23 -18.39 8.05
CA SER A 87 -1.10 -19.59 8.88
C SER A 87 -2.37 -19.82 9.73
N ALA A 88 -3.40 -20.40 9.10
CA ALA A 88 -4.52 -21.17 9.64
C ALA A 88 -5.37 -20.63 10.82
N ASN A 89 -5.04 -19.51 11.47
CA ASN A 89 -5.74 -19.03 12.67
C ASN A 89 -6.06 -17.52 12.66
N GLU A 90 -5.64 -16.77 11.63
CA GLU A 90 -5.76 -15.30 11.58
C GLU A 90 -6.59 -14.80 10.39
N HIS A 91 -7.69 -15.47 10.10
CA HIS A 91 -8.70 -14.89 9.21
C HIS A 91 -9.40 -13.67 9.81
N LYS A 92 -9.00 -13.14 10.98
CA LYS A 92 -9.65 -12.00 11.64
C LYS A 92 -8.87 -10.70 11.44
N CYS A 93 -9.59 -9.60 11.24
CA CYS A 93 -9.09 -8.23 11.26
C CYS A 93 -8.62 -7.87 12.66
N ASP A 94 -7.41 -7.36 12.78
CA ASP A 94 -6.83 -7.00 14.08
C ASP A 94 -7.60 -5.82 14.72
N THR A 95 -8.03 -4.87 13.88
CA THR A 95 -8.80 -3.70 14.29
C THR A 95 -10.26 -4.02 14.58
N HIS A 96 -10.92 -4.77 13.69
CA HIS A 96 -12.37 -4.97 13.74
C HIS A 96 -12.79 -6.34 14.29
N LYS A 97 -11.83 -7.25 14.51
CA LYS A 97 -12.04 -8.65 14.94
C LYS A 97 -12.94 -9.48 14.01
N GLU A 98 -13.26 -8.95 12.83
CA GLU A 98 -14.09 -9.58 11.82
C GLU A 98 -13.28 -10.41 10.84
N THR A 99 -13.92 -11.44 10.27
CA THR A 99 -13.24 -12.28 9.29
C THR A 99 -12.91 -11.49 8.02
N LYS A 100 -11.63 -11.43 7.64
CA LYS A 100 -11.14 -10.88 6.38
C LYS A 100 -11.61 -11.80 5.25
N ARG A 101 -12.62 -11.37 4.48
CA ARG A 101 -13.27 -12.15 3.40
C ARG A 101 -13.32 -11.42 2.07
N ILE A 102 -12.70 -10.25 1.98
CA ILE A 102 -12.73 -9.38 0.82
C ILE A 102 -11.30 -9.17 0.36
N PHE A 103 -10.99 -9.43 -0.90
CA PHE A 103 -9.68 -9.20 -1.48
C PHE A 103 -9.67 -7.85 -2.19
N CYS A 104 -8.75 -6.96 -1.82
CA CYS A 104 -8.50 -5.70 -2.53
C CYS A 104 -7.47 -5.94 -3.62
N VAL A 105 -7.82 -5.66 -4.87
CA VAL A 105 -6.99 -5.97 -6.05
C VAL A 105 -5.75 -5.08 -6.12
N GLU A 106 -5.90 -3.81 -5.79
CA GLU A 106 -4.87 -2.77 -5.87
C GLU A 106 -3.80 -3.00 -4.80
N ASN A 107 -4.23 -3.28 -3.57
CA ASN A 107 -3.32 -3.47 -2.45
C ASN A 107 -2.91 -4.94 -2.25
N LYS A 108 -3.58 -5.85 -2.97
CA LYS A 108 -3.41 -7.32 -2.90
C LYS A 108 -3.51 -7.87 -1.48
N ILE A 109 -4.43 -7.33 -0.68
CA ILE A 109 -4.61 -7.66 0.74
C ILE A 109 -6.04 -8.14 1.02
N TYR A 110 -6.19 -8.95 2.07
CA TYR A 110 -7.51 -9.35 2.57
C TYR A 110 -8.03 -8.35 3.62
N LEU A 111 -9.25 -7.88 3.40
CA LEU A 111 -9.98 -6.91 4.20
C LEU A 111 -11.19 -7.59 4.86
N CYS A 112 -11.56 -7.12 6.06
CA CYS A 112 -12.92 -7.32 6.55
C CYS A 112 -13.86 -6.29 5.89
N LYS A 113 -15.16 -6.43 6.13
CA LYS A 113 -16.18 -5.55 5.56
C LYS A 113 -15.94 -4.07 5.91
N LEU A 114 -15.60 -3.81 7.16
CA LEU A 114 -15.33 -2.43 7.62
C LEU A 114 -14.06 -1.84 7.01
N CYS A 115 -13.02 -2.66 6.78
CA CYS A 115 -11.81 -2.19 6.11
C CYS A 115 -12.04 -1.92 4.62
N SER A 116 -12.90 -2.69 3.92
CA SER A 116 -13.23 -2.39 2.52
C SER A 116 -14.00 -1.07 2.37
N GLU A 117 -14.75 -0.67 3.39
CA GLU A 117 -15.50 0.60 3.40
C GLU A 117 -14.67 1.77 3.95
N SER A 118 -13.43 1.51 4.40
CA SER A 118 -12.55 2.55 4.94
C SER A 118 -12.09 3.53 3.86
N HIS A 119 -11.71 4.74 4.26
CA HIS A 119 -11.21 5.77 3.35
C HIS A 119 -10.01 5.31 2.51
N GLU A 120 -9.20 4.36 3.02
CA GLU A 120 -8.04 3.81 2.31
C GLU A 120 -8.40 2.79 1.22
N HIS A 121 -9.63 2.24 1.24
CA HIS A 121 -10.04 1.14 0.37
C HIS A 121 -11.38 1.37 -0.32
N CYS A 122 -12.16 2.39 0.03
CA CYS A 122 -13.49 2.61 -0.52
C CYS A 122 -13.50 2.87 -2.04
N ALA A 123 -12.37 3.35 -2.59
CA ALA A 123 -12.18 3.59 -4.01
C ALA A 123 -11.52 2.41 -4.75
N HIS A 124 -11.24 1.31 -4.06
CA HIS A 124 -10.52 0.15 -4.62
C HIS A 124 -11.47 -0.93 -5.12
N THR A 125 -10.98 -1.74 -6.05
CA THR A 125 -11.69 -2.90 -6.57
C THR A 125 -11.64 -4.02 -5.54
N HIS A 126 -12.83 -4.48 -5.15
CA HIS A 126 -13.01 -5.53 -4.17
C HIS A 126 -13.55 -6.80 -4.80
N CYS A 127 -12.93 -7.93 -4.48
CA CYS A 127 -13.40 -9.26 -4.84
C CYS A 127 -13.81 -10.00 -3.56
N PRO A 128 -15.12 -10.27 -3.34
CA PRO A 128 -15.54 -11.13 -2.24
C PRO A 128 -15.04 -12.56 -2.52
N ILE A 129 -14.62 -13.27 -1.45
CA ILE A 129 -14.13 -14.65 -1.57
C ILE A 129 -15.26 -15.65 -1.86
N GLU A 130 -16.54 -15.25 -1.74
CA GLU A 130 -17.74 -16.11 -1.76
C GLU A 130 -17.57 -17.47 -1.07
N THR A 131 -18.18 -17.59 0.11
CA THR A 131 -18.37 -18.86 0.82
C THR A 131 -19.15 -19.86 -0.03
N ALA A 132 -18.45 -20.66 -0.82
CA ALA A 132 -18.81 -22.05 -1.10
C ALA A 132 -17.83 -22.94 -0.32
N GLY A 133 -18.29 -24.11 0.10
CA GLY A 133 -17.64 -24.96 1.09
C GLY A 133 -16.15 -25.23 0.86
N GLU A 134 -15.52 -25.70 1.93
CA GLU A 134 -14.22 -26.35 1.92
C GLU A 134 -13.98 -27.12 0.61
N ASP A 135 -12.77 -26.96 0.04
CA ASP A 135 -12.29 -27.52 -1.22
C ASP A 135 -12.78 -26.86 -2.53
N GLN A 136 -12.00 -25.90 -3.06
CA GLN A 136 -11.26 -26.10 -4.30
C GLN A 136 -10.46 -24.86 -4.74
N MET A 137 -9.24 -25.13 -5.19
CA MET A 137 -8.43 -24.28 -6.06
C MET A 137 -9.22 -23.81 -7.28
N VAL A 138 -9.26 -22.50 -7.55
CA VAL A 138 -9.24 -21.90 -8.91
C VAL A 138 -8.65 -20.50 -8.73
N SER A 139 -7.47 -20.10 -9.19
CA SER A 139 -6.80 -20.24 -10.49
C SER A 139 -7.51 -19.58 -11.68
N GLU A 140 -8.13 -18.40 -11.54
CA GLU A 140 -8.44 -17.57 -12.72
C GLU A 140 -8.20 -16.08 -12.45
N PHE A 141 -7.17 -15.56 -13.12
CA PHE A 141 -7.00 -14.14 -13.40
C PHE A 141 -7.95 -13.76 -14.54
N PRO A 142 -8.70 -12.64 -14.47
CA PRO A 142 -9.13 -11.97 -15.67
C PRO A 142 -8.01 -11.02 -16.10
N GLY A 143 -7.22 -11.47 -17.08
CA GLY A 143 -6.44 -10.58 -17.93
C GLY A 143 -7.37 -9.74 -18.81
N GLU A 144 -6.89 -8.52 -19.08
CA GLU A 144 -7.01 -7.77 -20.34
C GLU A 144 -8.40 -7.60 -21.00
N LEU A 145 -8.83 -6.34 -21.03
CA LEU A 145 -9.21 -5.59 -22.24
C LEU A 145 -9.53 -6.43 -23.49
N GLU A 146 -10.77 -6.34 -23.99
CA GLU A 146 -11.07 -6.08 -25.41
C GLU A 146 -12.58 -5.88 -25.68
N ARG A 147 -12.95 -4.62 -25.95
CA ARG A 147 -13.86 -4.08 -26.99
C ARG A 147 -14.74 -2.95 -26.51
#